data_AF-A0A286CPY0-F1
#
_entry.id   AF-A0A286CPY0-F1
#
_cell.length_a   1.000
_cell.length_b   1.000
_cell.length_c   1.000
_cell.angle_alpha   90.00
_cell.angle_beta   90.00
_cell.angle_gamma   90.00
#
_symmetry.space_group_name_H-M   'P 1'
#
loop_
_entity.id
_entity.type
_entity.pdbx_description
1 polymer ?
#
loop_
_entity_poly.entity_id
_entity_poly.type
_entity_poly.pdbx_seq_one_letter_code
_entity_poly.pdbx_strand_id
1 'polypeptide(L)'
;MTKPSLPELLHAAVTAVGGTERPGQVAMAVAVEQAIDDGSHLLVQAGTGTGKSLGYLVPALAHGERVVVATATLALQRQLVERDLPRTVDSLHPLLRRRPEFAMLKGRSNYLCMHRLHEGVPQDEEEGLFDQFEAAAPTSKLGQDLLRVRDWADETETGDRDDLTPGISDRAWAQVSVSSRECLGASKCAYGAECFAEMARERAKLAEVVVTNHALLAIDAIEGAPVLPQHEVLIVDEAHELVSRVTGVATGELTPGQVNRAVRRAAKLVNEKAADQLQTAAEGFERLMELALPGRLEEIPEDLGYALMALRDACRTVISAIGATRDKSVQDEDAVRKQALASVENVHDVAERITNGSEWDVVWYERHDRFGASLRVAPMSVSGLLREKLFADRSVVLTSATLKLGGDFNGVGASLGLSPKAPRATTSPGGRAST
;
A
#
# COMPACT_ATOMS: atom_id res chain seq x y z
N MET A 1 -10.95 -32.27 -26.79
CA MET A 1 -12.13 -31.85 -26.01
C MET A 1 -12.02 -30.35 -25.80
N THR A 2 -13.13 -29.63 -25.92
CA THR A 2 -13.19 -28.17 -26.01
C THR A 2 -13.05 -27.52 -24.63
N LYS A 3 -12.28 -26.43 -24.51
CA LYS A 3 -12.23 -25.57 -23.31
C LYS A 3 -13.65 -25.03 -23.02
N PRO A 4 -14.11 -24.99 -21.76
CA PRO A 4 -15.41 -24.40 -21.45
C PRO A 4 -15.44 -22.94 -21.91
N SER A 5 -16.59 -22.51 -22.44
CA SER A 5 -16.76 -21.13 -22.88
C SER A 5 -16.97 -20.20 -21.69
N LEU A 6 -16.58 -18.93 -21.83
CA LEU A 6 -16.79 -17.93 -20.78
C LEU A 6 -18.26 -17.79 -20.34
N PRO A 7 -19.27 -17.80 -21.23
CA PRO A 7 -20.67 -17.77 -20.82
C PRO A 7 -21.07 -18.95 -19.95
N GLU A 8 -20.58 -20.16 -20.23
CA GLU A 8 -20.86 -21.35 -19.40
C GLU A 8 -20.25 -21.20 -17.99
N LEU A 9 -19.02 -20.69 -17.91
CA LEU A 9 -18.34 -20.44 -16.64
C LEU A 9 -19.07 -19.36 -15.83
N LEU A 10 -19.44 -18.25 -16.48
CA LEU A 10 -20.17 -17.16 -15.83
C LEU A 10 -21.54 -17.62 -15.32
N HIS A 11 -22.25 -18.41 -16.12
CA HIS A 11 -23.53 -18.99 -15.73
C HIS A 11 -23.44 -19.84 -14.47
N ALA A 12 -22.42 -20.71 -14.40
CA ALA A 12 -22.16 -21.54 -13.22
C ALA A 12 -21.88 -20.70 -11.97
N ALA A 13 -21.04 -19.66 -12.10
CA ALA A 13 -20.70 -18.78 -10.99
C ALA A 13 -21.90 -17.97 -10.49
N VAL A 14 -22.71 -17.43 -11.40
CA VAL A 14 -23.92 -16.66 -11.04
C VAL A 14 -24.96 -17.56 -10.37
N THR A 15 -25.15 -18.78 -10.88
CA THR A 15 -26.08 -19.76 -10.30
C THR A 15 -25.64 -20.17 -8.90
N ALA A 16 -24.35 -20.40 -8.69
CA ALA A 16 -23.80 -20.80 -7.40
C ALA A 16 -24.00 -19.76 -6.28
N VAL A 17 -24.06 -18.47 -6.63
CA VAL A 17 -24.35 -17.38 -5.66
C VAL A 17 -25.85 -17.09 -5.52
N GLY A 18 -26.72 -17.86 -6.16
CA GLY A 18 -28.18 -17.63 -6.17
C GLY A 18 -28.56 -16.34 -6.91
N GLY A 19 -27.71 -15.88 -7.82
CA GLY A 19 -27.90 -14.66 -8.59
C GLY A 19 -28.67 -14.87 -9.89
N THR A 20 -28.85 -13.79 -10.64
CA THR A 20 -29.40 -13.83 -12.00
C THR A 20 -28.45 -13.09 -12.92
N GLU A 21 -28.17 -13.68 -14.08
CA GLU A 21 -27.29 -13.06 -15.06
C GLU A 21 -27.87 -11.75 -15.56
N ARG A 22 -26.98 -10.80 -15.83
CA ARG A 22 -27.35 -9.47 -16.33
C ARG A 22 -26.55 -9.16 -17.59
N PRO A 23 -27.15 -8.52 -18.62
CA PRO A 23 -26.45 -8.19 -19.85
C PRO A 23 -25.13 -7.41 -19.63
N GLY A 24 -25.13 -6.47 -18.69
CA GLY A 24 -23.92 -5.70 -18.34
C GLY A 24 -22.82 -6.55 -17.70
N GLN A 25 -23.17 -7.59 -16.94
CA GLN A 25 -22.21 -8.52 -16.34
C GLN A 25 -21.55 -9.39 -17.40
N VAL A 26 -22.35 -9.93 -18.33
CA VAL A 26 -21.84 -10.72 -19.47
C VAL A 26 -20.94 -9.86 -20.35
N ALA A 27 -21.39 -8.64 -20.69
CA ALA A 27 -20.59 -7.70 -21.47
C ALA A 27 -19.26 -7.36 -20.79
N MET A 28 -19.26 -7.15 -19.48
CA MET A 28 -18.04 -6.94 -18.71
C MET A 28 -17.12 -8.16 -18.77
N ALA A 29 -17.64 -9.37 -18.52
CA ALA A 29 -16.82 -10.58 -18.55
C ALA A 29 -16.15 -10.80 -19.91
N VAL A 30 -16.91 -10.64 -21.00
CA VAL A 30 -16.37 -10.76 -22.37
C VAL A 30 -15.31 -9.69 -22.65
N ALA A 31 -15.54 -8.44 -22.23
CA ALA A 31 -14.56 -7.38 -22.42
C ALA A 31 -13.28 -7.64 -21.61
N VAL A 32 -13.40 -8.18 -20.39
CA VAL A 32 -12.25 -8.55 -19.55
C VAL A 32 -11.47 -9.71 -20.18
N GLU A 33 -12.14 -10.76 -20.66
CA GLU A 33 -11.47 -11.86 -21.37
C GLU A 33 -10.71 -11.35 -22.61
N GLN A 34 -11.32 -10.48 -23.41
CA GLN A 34 -10.67 -9.88 -24.58
C GLN A 34 -9.43 -9.06 -24.20
N ALA A 35 -9.52 -8.24 -23.15
CA ALA A 35 -8.41 -7.43 -22.66
C ALA A 35 -7.24 -8.28 -22.10
N ILE A 36 -7.56 -9.43 -21.52
CA ILE A 36 -6.58 -10.42 -21.09
C ILE A 36 -5.90 -11.05 -22.32
N ASP A 37 -6.68 -11.50 -23.31
CA ASP A 37 -6.18 -12.21 -24.48
C ASP A 37 -5.35 -11.32 -25.43
N ASP A 38 -5.74 -10.05 -25.61
CA ASP A 38 -5.07 -9.13 -26.54
C ASP A 38 -4.07 -8.17 -25.87
N GLY A 39 -3.91 -8.27 -24.54
CA GLY A 39 -3.00 -7.45 -23.76
C GLY A 39 -3.41 -5.97 -23.64
N SER A 40 -4.65 -5.60 -24.00
CA SER A 40 -5.10 -4.21 -23.97
C SER A 40 -5.60 -3.75 -22.60
N HIS A 41 -5.49 -2.44 -22.32
CA HIS A 41 -6.10 -1.86 -21.11
C HIS A 41 -7.59 -1.62 -21.31
N LEU A 42 -8.37 -1.82 -20.25
CA LEU A 42 -9.82 -1.71 -20.27
C LEU A 42 -10.31 -0.83 -19.11
N LEU A 43 -11.19 0.13 -19.42
CA LEU A 43 -11.96 0.90 -18.43
C LEU A 43 -13.41 0.45 -18.47
N VAL A 44 -13.94 -0.04 -17.34
CA VAL A 44 -15.33 -0.51 -17.21
C VAL A 44 -16.05 0.24 -16.11
N GLN A 45 -17.11 0.97 -16.48
CA GLN A 45 -18.06 1.47 -15.49
C GLN A 45 -19.16 0.43 -15.26
N ALA A 46 -19.20 -0.14 -14.06
CA ALA A 46 -20.19 -1.12 -13.65
C ALA A 46 -20.84 -0.68 -12.34
N GLY A 47 -22.13 -0.32 -12.40
CA GLY A 47 -22.87 0.18 -11.24
C GLY A 47 -22.91 -0.78 -10.05
N THR A 48 -23.30 -0.30 -8.88
CA THR A 48 -23.41 -1.16 -7.68
C THR A 48 -24.40 -2.30 -7.90
N GLY A 49 -24.07 -3.47 -7.36
CA GLY A 49 -24.91 -4.66 -7.48
C GLY A 49 -25.01 -5.26 -8.89
N THR A 50 -24.24 -4.78 -9.89
CA THR A 50 -24.25 -5.32 -11.28
C THR A 50 -23.54 -6.67 -11.45
N GLY A 51 -22.98 -7.23 -10.36
CA GLY A 51 -22.19 -8.47 -10.44
C GLY A 51 -20.75 -8.24 -10.93
N LYS A 52 -20.23 -7.01 -10.75
CA LYS A 52 -18.87 -6.58 -11.12
C LYS A 52 -17.79 -7.58 -10.73
N SER A 53 -17.82 -8.08 -9.49
CA SER A 53 -16.83 -9.05 -8.98
C SER A 53 -16.79 -10.31 -9.84
N LEU A 54 -17.94 -10.95 -10.11
CA LEU A 54 -17.97 -12.12 -10.99
C LEU A 54 -17.57 -11.78 -12.44
N GLY A 55 -17.90 -10.57 -12.90
CA GLY A 55 -17.53 -10.08 -14.23
C GLY A 55 -16.02 -10.06 -14.48
N TYR A 56 -15.19 -9.77 -13.46
CA TYR A 56 -13.73 -9.84 -13.60
C TYR A 56 -13.12 -11.12 -13.03
N LEU A 57 -13.72 -11.74 -12.00
CA LEU A 57 -13.17 -12.94 -11.35
C LEU A 57 -13.28 -14.19 -12.23
N VAL A 58 -14.40 -14.37 -12.93
CA VAL A 58 -14.60 -15.54 -13.80
C VAL A 58 -13.55 -15.62 -14.91
N PRO A 59 -13.35 -14.58 -15.74
CA PRO A 59 -12.28 -14.61 -16.75
C PRO A 59 -10.88 -14.69 -16.12
N ALA A 60 -10.62 -14.03 -14.98
CA ALA A 60 -9.34 -14.12 -14.28
C ALA A 60 -9.00 -15.55 -13.83
N LEU A 61 -9.97 -16.27 -13.24
CA LEU A 61 -9.80 -17.66 -12.81
C LEU A 61 -9.70 -18.62 -14.00
N ALA A 62 -10.37 -18.30 -15.11
CA ALA A 62 -10.35 -19.10 -16.34
C ALA A 62 -9.05 -18.94 -17.15
N HIS A 63 -8.35 -17.81 -16.99
CA HIS A 63 -7.12 -17.46 -17.72
C HIS A 63 -6.03 -18.53 -17.55
N GLY A 64 -5.80 -19.00 -16.31
CA GLY A 64 -4.82 -20.05 -16.01
C GLY A 64 -3.38 -19.56 -15.83
N GLU A 65 -3.15 -18.26 -15.98
CA GLU A 65 -1.92 -17.59 -15.56
C GLU A 65 -2.20 -16.57 -14.45
N ARG A 66 -1.14 -16.01 -13.86
CA ARG A 66 -1.28 -15.18 -12.66
C ARG A 66 -1.98 -13.85 -12.96
N VAL A 67 -3.05 -13.59 -12.21
CA VAL A 67 -3.79 -12.33 -12.21
C VAL A 67 -3.70 -11.68 -10.84
N VAL A 68 -3.35 -10.40 -10.79
CA VAL A 68 -3.45 -9.60 -9.56
C VAL A 68 -4.76 -8.82 -9.55
N VAL A 69 -5.48 -8.86 -8.44
CA VAL A 69 -6.69 -8.05 -8.20
C VAL A 69 -6.41 -7.08 -7.06
N ALA A 70 -6.37 -5.78 -7.33
CA ALA A 70 -6.18 -4.74 -6.32
C ALA A 70 -7.51 -4.07 -5.99
N THR A 71 -7.87 -4.01 -4.71
CA THR A 71 -9.08 -3.33 -4.22
C THR A 71 -8.75 -2.01 -3.52
N ALA A 72 -9.72 -1.10 -3.41
CA ALA A 72 -9.52 0.16 -2.69
C ALA A 72 -9.29 -0.01 -1.18
N THR A 73 -9.92 -0.98 -0.52
CA THR A 73 -9.85 -1.17 0.94
C THR A 73 -9.59 -2.61 1.36
N LEU A 74 -9.04 -2.80 2.57
CA LEU A 74 -8.85 -4.11 3.19
C LEU A 74 -10.17 -4.85 3.42
N ALA A 75 -11.25 -4.12 3.72
CA ALA A 75 -12.58 -4.71 3.89
C ALA A 75 -13.11 -5.31 2.57
N LEU A 76 -12.95 -4.60 1.44
CA LEU A 76 -13.29 -5.14 0.12
C LEU A 76 -12.40 -6.32 -0.27
N GLN A 77 -11.10 -6.24 0.04
CA GLN A 77 -10.14 -7.32 -0.17
C GLN A 77 -10.58 -8.60 0.56
N ARG A 78 -10.93 -8.47 1.86
CA ARG A 78 -11.44 -9.56 2.70
C ARG A 78 -12.74 -10.13 2.16
N GLN A 79 -13.68 -9.27 1.77
CA GLN A 79 -14.94 -9.69 1.17
C GLN A 79 -14.72 -10.57 -0.07
N LEU A 80 -13.77 -10.21 -0.94
CA LEU A 80 -13.45 -11.01 -2.12
C LEU A 80 -12.90 -12.38 -1.72
N VAL A 81 -11.93 -12.43 -0.80
CA VAL A 81 -11.21 -13.67 -0.45
C VAL A 81 -12.03 -14.62 0.42
N GLU A 82 -12.85 -14.11 1.34
CA GLU A 82 -13.62 -14.96 2.27
C GLU A 82 -14.97 -15.40 1.70
N ARG A 83 -15.50 -14.69 0.70
CA ARG A 83 -16.86 -14.93 0.22
C ARG A 83 -16.95 -15.13 -1.28
N ASP A 84 -16.46 -14.18 -2.07
CA ASP A 84 -16.74 -14.16 -3.51
C ASP A 84 -15.85 -15.17 -4.27
N LEU A 85 -14.54 -15.22 -3.98
CA LEU A 85 -13.57 -16.15 -4.58
C LEU A 85 -13.82 -17.62 -4.24
N PRO A 86 -14.02 -18.04 -2.97
CA PRO A 86 -14.25 -19.44 -2.64
C PRO A 86 -15.45 -20.02 -3.41
N ARG A 87 -16.56 -19.29 -3.43
CA ARG A 87 -17.78 -19.69 -4.15
C ARG A 87 -17.57 -19.75 -5.65
N THR A 88 -16.86 -18.78 -6.21
CA THR A 88 -16.56 -18.76 -7.65
C THR A 88 -15.66 -19.94 -8.01
N VAL A 89 -14.58 -20.19 -7.25
CA VAL A 89 -13.67 -21.33 -7.46
C VAL A 89 -14.42 -22.66 -7.37
N ASP A 90 -15.25 -22.85 -6.35
CA ASP A 90 -16.04 -24.08 -6.18
C ASP A 90 -17.01 -24.30 -7.36
N SER A 91 -17.61 -23.23 -7.90
CA SER A 91 -18.50 -23.32 -9.06
C SER A 91 -17.77 -23.61 -10.39
N LEU A 92 -16.55 -23.10 -10.54
CA LEU A 92 -15.78 -23.22 -11.77
C LEU A 92 -14.96 -24.51 -11.81
N HIS A 93 -14.58 -25.06 -10.64
CA HIS A 93 -13.74 -26.24 -10.52
C HIS A 93 -14.20 -27.44 -11.38
N PRO A 94 -15.50 -27.83 -11.38
CA PRO A 94 -15.98 -28.94 -12.20
C PRO A 94 -15.85 -28.70 -13.70
N LEU A 95 -15.96 -27.43 -14.14
CA LEU A 95 -15.92 -27.04 -15.55
C LEU A 95 -14.48 -26.87 -16.04
N LEU A 96 -13.62 -26.25 -15.23
CA LEU A 96 -12.21 -26.02 -15.53
C LEU A 96 -11.36 -27.30 -15.41
N ARG A 97 -11.85 -28.32 -14.69
CA ARG A 97 -11.12 -29.57 -14.37
C ARG A 97 -9.79 -29.34 -13.64
N ARG A 98 -9.66 -28.20 -12.98
CA ARG A 98 -8.58 -27.81 -12.07
C ARG A 98 -9.18 -26.90 -11.02
N ARG A 99 -8.52 -26.74 -9.88
CA ARG A 99 -8.97 -25.83 -8.81
C ARG A 99 -8.02 -24.62 -8.79
N PRO A 100 -8.43 -23.46 -9.33
CA PRO A 100 -7.59 -22.28 -9.27
C PRO A 100 -7.26 -21.91 -7.82
N GLU A 101 -5.99 -21.66 -7.53
CA GLU A 101 -5.55 -21.19 -6.21
C GLU A 101 -5.58 -19.67 -6.14
N PHE A 102 -5.97 -19.13 -4.99
CA PHE A 102 -5.95 -17.69 -4.72
C PHE A 102 -5.32 -17.40 -3.36
N ALA A 103 -4.72 -16.23 -3.22
CA ALA A 103 -4.11 -15.79 -1.98
C ALA A 103 -4.33 -14.30 -1.74
N MET A 104 -4.42 -13.92 -0.46
CA MET A 104 -4.45 -12.52 -0.04
C MET A 104 -3.03 -12.03 0.27
N LEU A 105 -2.68 -10.82 -0.20
CA LEU A 105 -1.40 -10.19 0.12
C LEU A 105 -1.59 -8.73 0.57
N LYS A 106 -1.07 -8.41 1.76
CA LYS A 106 -1.11 -7.07 2.37
C LYS A 106 0.32 -6.53 2.61
N GLY A 107 0.41 -5.26 2.97
CA GLY A 107 1.68 -4.68 3.43
C GLY A 107 2.12 -5.27 4.77
N ARG A 108 3.44 -5.28 5.04
CA ARG A 108 4.04 -5.88 6.24
C ARG A 108 3.43 -5.42 7.57
N SER A 109 2.97 -4.18 7.64
CA SER A 109 2.34 -3.60 8.82
C SER A 109 0.96 -4.21 9.14
N ASN A 110 0.41 -5.07 8.27
CA ASN A 110 -0.85 -5.78 8.52
C ASN A 110 -0.63 -7.19 9.07
N TYR A 111 0.63 -7.61 9.26
CA TYR A 111 0.97 -8.91 9.83
C TYR A 111 1.69 -8.72 11.17
N LEU A 112 1.43 -9.63 12.10
CA LEU A 112 2.15 -9.74 13.36
C LEU A 112 3.64 -10.00 13.09
N CYS A 113 4.50 -9.25 13.76
CA CYS A 113 5.94 -9.42 13.69
C CYS A 113 6.42 -10.16 14.94
N MET A 114 6.74 -11.45 14.80
CA MET A 114 7.22 -12.27 15.93
C MET A 114 8.43 -11.66 16.63
N HIS A 115 9.40 -11.14 15.87
CA HIS A 115 10.52 -10.40 16.45
C HIS A 115 10.06 -9.23 17.32
N ARG A 116 9.10 -8.43 16.85
CA ARG A 116 8.63 -7.26 17.61
C ARG A 116 7.78 -7.66 18.82
N LEU A 117 7.08 -8.80 18.74
CA LEU A 117 6.33 -9.35 19.85
C LEU A 117 7.24 -9.84 20.97
N HIS A 118 8.35 -10.52 20.65
CA HIS A 118 9.27 -11.11 21.63
C HIS A 118 10.31 -10.11 22.15
N GLU A 119 10.95 -9.34 21.27
CA GLU A 119 11.97 -8.34 21.65
C GLU A 119 11.35 -7.02 22.13
N GLY A 120 10.03 -6.88 21.95
CA GLY A 120 9.32 -5.64 22.18
C GLY A 120 9.65 -4.54 21.17
N VAL A 121 9.20 -3.34 21.47
CA VAL A 121 9.75 -2.13 20.86
C VAL A 121 11.07 -1.85 21.61
N PRO A 122 12.20 -1.59 20.91
CA PRO A 122 13.42 -1.15 21.58
C PRO A 122 13.05 -0.08 22.59
N GLN A 123 13.28 -0.36 23.87
CA GLN A 123 12.87 0.54 24.94
C GLN A 123 13.74 1.80 24.83
N ASP A 124 13.11 2.90 24.40
CA ASP A 124 13.63 4.23 24.68
C ASP A 124 13.51 4.41 26.20
N GLU A 125 14.56 4.03 26.94
CA GLU A 125 14.64 4.22 28.39
C GLU A 125 14.55 5.72 28.74
N GLU A 126 13.40 6.05 29.35
CA GLU A 126 13.14 6.99 30.46
C GLU A 126 12.70 8.46 30.25
N GLU A 127 11.69 8.79 31.10
CA GLU A 127 11.33 10.06 31.76
C GLU A 127 11.00 11.33 30.95
N GLY A 128 9.74 11.80 31.03
CA GLY A 128 9.40 13.20 30.75
C GLY A 128 7.94 13.51 30.38
N LEU A 129 7.08 13.58 31.41
CA LEU A 129 5.78 14.29 31.51
C LEU A 129 4.60 13.90 30.57
N PHE A 130 3.58 13.32 31.23
CA PHE A 130 2.20 13.00 30.85
C PHE A 130 1.95 11.60 30.23
N ASP A 131 1.52 10.67 31.11
CA ASP A 131 0.64 9.51 30.87
C ASP A 131 1.04 8.41 29.86
N GLN A 132 2.33 8.08 29.74
CA GLN A 132 2.75 6.87 29.00
C GLN A 132 3.13 5.68 29.89
N PHE A 133 3.48 5.91 31.16
CA PHE A 133 3.78 4.84 32.11
C PHE A 133 2.52 4.09 32.61
N GLU A 134 1.36 4.74 32.61
CA GLU A 134 0.08 4.02 32.77
C GLU A 134 -0.33 3.26 31.52
N ALA A 135 0.22 3.56 30.34
CA ALA A 135 -0.21 2.95 29.08
C ALA A 135 0.41 1.57 28.81
N ALA A 136 1.49 1.16 29.47
CA ALA A 136 2.08 -0.18 29.30
C ALA A 136 1.97 -1.07 30.55
N ALA A 137 1.40 -0.56 31.64
CA ALA A 137 1.03 -1.41 32.76
C ALA A 137 0.07 -2.52 32.28
N PRO A 138 0.17 -3.76 32.77
CA PRO A 138 -0.73 -4.87 32.39
C PRO A 138 -2.21 -4.53 32.57
N THR A 139 -2.52 -3.57 33.45
CA THR A 139 -3.86 -3.08 33.76
C THR A 139 -4.37 -2.03 32.77
N SER A 140 -3.52 -1.43 31.96
CA SER A 140 -3.91 -0.44 30.96
C SER A 140 -4.62 -1.10 29.77
N LYS A 141 -5.41 -0.31 29.03
CA LYS A 141 -6.03 -0.81 27.80
C LYS A 141 -5.00 -1.28 26.76
N LEU A 142 -3.88 -0.58 26.63
CA LEU A 142 -2.82 -0.94 25.68
C LEU A 142 -2.06 -2.19 26.16
N GLY A 143 -1.77 -2.32 27.46
CA GLY A 143 -1.16 -3.53 28.03
C GLY A 143 -2.05 -4.76 27.87
N GLN A 144 -3.35 -4.64 28.13
CA GLN A 144 -4.35 -5.68 27.89
C GLN A 144 -4.43 -6.08 26.41
N ASP A 145 -4.43 -5.10 25.50
CA ASP A 145 -4.44 -5.35 24.06
C ASP A 145 -3.18 -6.13 23.61
N LEU A 146 -2.01 -5.80 24.16
CA LEU A 146 -0.74 -6.50 23.84
C LEU A 146 -0.68 -7.91 24.42
N LEU A 147 -1.14 -8.12 25.65
CA LEU A 147 -1.24 -9.47 26.23
C LEU A 147 -2.14 -10.37 25.39
N ARG A 148 -3.28 -9.84 24.93
CA ARG A 148 -4.18 -10.58 24.05
C ARG A 148 -3.55 -10.91 22.69
N VAL A 149 -2.76 -10.00 22.11
CA VAL A 149 -2.00 -10.31 20.88
C VAL A 149 -1.00 -11.43 21.13
N ARG A 150 -0.33 -11.43 22.30
CA ARG A 150 0.63 -12.48 22.64
C ARG A 150 -0.05 -13.84 22.74
N ASP A 151 -1.19 -13.92 23.41
CA ASP A 151 -1.94 -15.18 23.52
C ASP A 151 -2.46 -15.63 22.13
N TRP A 152 -2.92 -14.70 21.30
CA TRP A 152 -3.36 -14.98 19.92
C TRP A 152 -2.21 -15.40 18.99
N ALA A 153 -0.97 -14.98 19.25
CA ALA A 153 0.19 -15.32 18.44
C ALA A 153 0.45 -16.83 18.39
N ASP A 154 0.12 -17.55 19.46
CA ASP A 154 0.28 -19.01 19.56
C ASP A 154 -0.83 -19.78 18.81
N GLU A 155 -1.95 -19.12 18.49
CA GLU A 155 -3.13 -19.73 17.85
C GLU A 155 -3.28 -19.37 16.37
N THR A 156 -2.71 -18.25 15.94
CA THR A 156 -2.91 -17.70 14.59
C THR A 156 -2.09 -18.41 13.51
N GLU A 157 -2.74 -18.79 12.40
CA GLU A 157 -2.08 -19.43 11.26
C GLU A 157 -1.59 -18.44 10.18
N THR A 158 -2.12 -17.21 10.21
CA THR A 158 -1.89 -16.19 9.19
C THR A 158 -1.12 -15.00 9.74
N GLY A 159 -1.21 -14.75 11.06
CA GLY A 159 -0.75 -13.54 11.70
C GLY A 159 -1.38 -12.26 11.14
N ASP A 160 -2.46 -12.36 10.37
CA ASP A 160 -3.15 -11.21 9.79
C ASP A 160 -3.90 -10.45 10.89
N ARG A 161 -3.69 -9.14 10.96
CA ARG A 161 -4.36 -8.24 11.91
C ARG A 161 -5.87 -8.46 11.95
N ASP A 162 -6.49 -8.67 10.79
CA ASP A 162 -7.94 -8.72 10.66
C ASP A 162 -8.53 -10.04 11.22
N ASP A 163 -7.69 -11.05 11.50
CA ASP A 163 -8.12 -12.31 12.12
C ASP A 163 -8.23 -12.20 13.65
N LEU A 164 -7.58 -11.18 14.25
CA LEU A 164 -7.70 -10.90 15.68
C LEU A 164 -9.08 -10.30 16.00
N THR A 165 -9.94 -11.09 16.64
CA THR A 165 -11.31 -10.68 17.00
C THR A 165 -11.56 -10.76 18.51
N PRO A 166 -12.06 -9.70 19.16
CA PRO A 166 -12.21 -8.33 18.65
C PRO A 166 -10.84 -7.71 18.29
N GLY A 167 -10.78 -6.81 17.30
CA GLY A 167 -9.52 -6.14 16.94
C GLY A 167 -8.93 -5.24 18.04
N ILE A 168 -7.71 -4.72 17.80
CA ILE A 168 -7.05 -3.71 18.64
C ILE A 168 -6.86 -2.39 17.91
N SER A 169 -6.59 -1.32 18.68
CA SER A 169 -6.29 0.00 18.13
C SER A 169 -5.03 0.00 17.27
N ASP A 170 -4.95 0.93 16.31
CA ASP A 170 -3.75 1.12 15.47
C ASP A 170 -2.49 1.36 16.30
N ARG A 171 -2.61 2.12 17.41
CA ARG A 171 -1.51 2.39 18.33
C ARG A 171 -0.96 1.11 18.96
N ALA A 172 -1.84 0.21 19.37
CA ALA A 172 -1.44 -1.06 19.97
C ALA A 172 -0.85 -2.00 18.91
N TRP A 173 -1.46 -2.10 17.73
CA TRP A 173 -0.94 -2.91 16.63
C TRP A 173 0.42 -2.42 16.13
N ALA A 174 0.65 -1.10 16.14
CA ALA A 174 1.94 -0.51 15.80
C ALA A 174 3.05 -0.85 16.80
N GLN A 175 2.77 -1.49 17.96
CA GLN A 175 3.80 -2.00 18.86
C GLN A 175 4.28 -3.41 18.46
N VAL A 176 3.49 -4.15 17.67
CA VAL A 176 3.71 -5.60 17.38
C VAL A 176 3.85 -5.91 15.89
N SER A 177 3.74 -4.91 15.02
CA SER A 177 3.94 -5.03 13.56
C SER A 177 5.11 -4.15 13.12
N VAL A 178 5.62 -4.31 11.90
CA VAL A 178 6.69 -3.44 11.36
C VAL A 178 6.40 -3.03 9.93
N SER A 179 6.86 -1.84 9.54
CA SER A 179 6.88 -1.43 8.13
C SER A 179 7.93 -2.22 7.32
N SER A 180 7.87 -2.12 5.99
CA SER A 180 8.90 -2.71 5.11
C SER A 180 10.28 -2.11 5.35
N ARG A 181 10.36 -0.79 5.59
CA ARG A 181 11.61 -0.08 5.86
C ARG A 181 12.24 -0.49 7.21
N GLU A 182 11.42 -0.73 8.24
CA GLU A 182 11.88 -1.14 9.58
C GLU A 182 12.18 -2.65 9.69
N CYS A 183 11.65 -3.48 8.80
CA CYS A 183 11.82 -4.92 8.88
C CYS A 183 13.27 -5.33 8.60
N LEU A 184 13.87 -6.17 9.45
CA LEU A 184 15.19 -6.78 9.26
C LEU A 184 15.36 -7.53 7.93
N GLY A 185 14.28 -8.17 7.47
CA GLY A 185 14.28 -9.12 6.34
C GLY A 185 14.46 -10.56 6.82
N ALA A 186 13.80 -11.50 6.14
CA ALA A 186 13.72 -12.90 6.56
C ALA A 186 15.09 -13.57 6.78
N SER A 187 16.09 -13.22 5.96
CA SER A 187 17.44 -13.79 6.03
C SER A 187 18.26 -13.33 7.24
N LYS A 188 17.89 -12.21 7.87
CA LYS A 188 18.59 -11.63 9.03
C LYS A 188 17.78 -11.69 10.32
N CYS A 189 16.47 -11.89 10.21
CA CYS A 189 15.57 -11.96 11.34
C CYS A 189 15.63 -13.35 11.98
N ALA A 190 15.81 -13.43 13.30
CA ALA A 190 15.77 -14.69 14.05
C ALA A 190 14.45 -15.45 13.85
N TYR A 191 13.35 -14.71 13.62
CA TYR A 191 12.01 -15.24 13.37
C TYR A 191 11.65 -15.30 11.88
N GLY A 192 12.64 -15.30 10.97
CA GLY A 192 12.41 -15.28 9.53
C GLY A 192 11.61 -16.49 9.02
N ALA A 193 11.83 -17.67 9.59
CA ALA A 193 11.14 -18.92 9.21
C ALA A 193 9.66 -18.94 9.61
N GLU A 194 9.32 -18.27 10.72
CA GLU A 194 7.96 -18.18 11.27
C GLU A 194 7.31 -16.82 10.91
N CYS A 195 7.85 -16.11 9.93
CA CYS A 195 7.37 -14.77 9.60
C CYS A 195 6.09 -14.84 8.76
N PHE A 196 4.96 -14.52 9.38
CA PHE A 196 3.64 -14.43 8.75
C PHE A 196 3.61 -13.63 7.44
N ALA A 197 4.30 -12.49 7.40
CA ALA A 197 4.40 -11.67 6.18
C ALA A 197 5.14 -12.38 5.03
N GLU A 198 6.15 -13.20 5.33
CA GLU A 198 6.87 -13.99 4.33
C GLU A 198 6.04 -15.20 3.90
N MET A 199 5.36 -15.88 4.84
CA MET A 199 4.43 -16.96 4.53
C MET A 199 3.30 -16.48 3.59
N ALA A 200 2.75 -15.29 3.83
CA ALA A 200 1.75 -14.69 2.94
C ALA A 200 2.33 -14.39 1.54
N ARG A 201 3.57 -13.91 1.45
CA ARG A 201 4.27 -13.70 0.17
C ARG A 201 4.50 -15.00 -0.59
N GLU A 202 4.93 -16.06 0.09
CA GLU A 202 5.13 -17.38 -0.54
C GLU A 202 3.81 -17.98 -1.03
N ARG A 203 2.72 -17.88 -0.25
CA ARG A 203 1.38 -18.27 -0.71
C ARG A 203 0.96 -17.48 -1.96
N ALA A 204 1.20 -16.18 -1.99
CA ALA A 204 0.91 -15.34 -3.15
C ALA A 204 1.72 -15.71 -4.40
N LYS A 205 2.97 -16.18 -4.24
CA LYS A 205 3.78 -16.68 -5.37
C LYS A 205 3.21 -17.97 -5.97
N LEU A 206 2.54 -18.81 -5.20
CA LEU A 206 1.96 -20.06 -5.71
C LEU A 206 0.55 -19.86 -6.29
N ALA A 207 -0.15 -18.80 -5.87
CA ALA A 207 -1.50 -18.51 -6.33
C ALA A 207 -1.59 -18.07 -7.80
N GLU A 208 -2.69 -18.46 -8.45
CA GLU A 208 -3.12 -17.97 -9.76
C GLU A 208 -3.80 -16.60 -9.64
N VAL A 209 -4.58 -16.37 -8.57
CA VAL A 209 -5.20 -15.07 -8.31
C VAL A 209 -4.69 -14.49 -7.00
N VAL A 210 -3.99 -13.36 -7.07
CA VAL A 210 -3.50 -12.65 -5.88
C VAL A 210 -4.35 -11.43 -5.63
N VAL A 211 -5.04 -11.39 -4.49
CA VAL A 211 -5.84 -10.24 -4.08
C VAL A 211 -5.03 -9.35 -3.16
N THR A 212 -4.85 -8.10 -3.57
CA THR A 212 -4.15 -7.06 -2.84
C THR A 212 -5.00 -5.78 -2.72
N ASN A 213 -4.41 -4.71 -2.20
CA ASN A 213 -5.04 -3.40 -2.16
C ASN A 213 -4.25 -2.35 -2.94
N HIS A 214 -4.89 -1.22 -3.24
CA HIS A 214 -4.28 -0.10 -3.98
C HIS A 214 -3.01 0.44 -3.32
N ALA A 215 -2.89 0.36 -1.99
CA ALA A 215 -1.70 0.83 -1.28
C ALA A 215 -0.48 -0.01 -1.63
N LEU A 216 -0.63 -1.33 -1.53
CA LEU A 216 0.47 -2.25 -1.83
C LEU A 216 0.80 -2.23 -3.32
N LEU A 217 -0.21 -2.12 -4.19
CA LEU A 217 -0.01 -1.91 -5.63
C LEU A 217 0.78 -0.64 -5.92
N ALA A 218 0.45 0.47 -5.26
CA ALA A 218 1.17 1.73 -5.43
C ALA A 218 2.61 1.64 -4.91
N ILE A 219 2.84 1.00 -3.77
CA ILE A 219 4.18 0.76 -3.22
C ILE A 219 5.02 -0.09 -4.20
N ASP A 220 4.46 -1.19 -4.70
CA ASP A 220 5.11 -2.08 -5.67
C ASP A 220 5.51 -1.33 -6.96
N ALA A 221 4.63 -0.46 -7.45
CA ALA A 221 4.87 0.35 -8.65
C ALA A 221 5.93 1.45 -8.43
N ILE A 222 5.92 2.13 -7.28
CA ILE A 222 6.75 3.31 -7.00
C ILE A 222 8.14 2.93 -6.51
N GLU A 223 8.23 2.05 -5.51
CA GLU A 223 9.50 1.77 -4.82
C GLU A 223 10.41 0.84 -5.62
N GLY A 224 9.92 0.24 -6.72
CA GLY A 224 10.71 -0.62 -7.61
C GLY A 224 11.22 -1.92 -6.95
N ALA A 225 10.78 -2.21 -5.73
CA ALA A 225 11.02 -3.45 -5.02
C ALA A 225 9.79 -4.36 -5.22
N PRO A 226 9.88 -5.42 -6.05
CA PRO A 226 8.71 -6.24 -6.36
C PRO A 226 8.21 -6.95 -5.10
N VAL A 227 7.07 -6.47 -4.59
CA VAL A 227 6.32 -7.08 -3.49
C VAL A 227 5.28 -8.04 -4.04
N LEU A 228 4.68 -7.66 -5.17
CA LEU A 228 3.73 -8.50 -5.88
C LEU A 228 4.49 -9.51 -6.76
N PRO A 229 4.01 -10.74 -6.88
CA PRO A 229 4.58 -11.70 -7.83
C PRO A 229 4.40 -11.19 -9.26
N GLN A 230 5.29 -11.61 -10.18
CA GLN A 230 5.18 -11.28 -11.60
C GLN A 230 3.82 -11.72 -12.16
N HIS A 231 3.21 -10.84 -12.94
CA HIS A 231 1.88 -11.02 -13.53
C HIS A 231 1.75 -10.18 -14.80
N GLU A 232 1.06 -10.72 -15.81
CA GLU A 232 0.78 -10.02 -17.07
C GLU A 232 -0.60 -9.33 -17.06
N VAL A 233 -1.43 -9.64 -16.05
CA VAL A 233 -2.79 -9.10 -15.92
C VAL A 233 -2.99 -8.50 -14.53
N LEU A 234 -3.44 -7.24 -14.51
CA LEU A 234 -3.85 -6.52 -13.31
C LEU A 234 -5.31 -6.08 -13.44
N ILE A 235 -6.11 -6.39 -12.41
CA ILE A 235 -7.46 -5.88 -12.24
C ILE A 235 -7.47 -4.90 -11.07
N VAL A 236 -7.91 -3.67 -11.30
CA VAL A 236 -8.08 -2.63 -10.29
C VAL A 236 -9.57 -2.41 -10.05
N ASP A 237 -10.04 -2.79 -8.86
CA ASP A 237 -11.41 -2.62 -8.43
C ASP A 237 -11.58 -1.35 -7.58
N GLU A 238 -12.65 -0.60 -7.85
CA GLU A 238 -12.83 0.77 -7.37
C GLU A 238 -11.73 1.73 -7.83
N ALA A 239 -11.38 1.63 -9.11
CA ALA A 239 -10.32 2.42 -9.74
C ALA A 239 -10.44 3.95 -9.61
N HIS A 240 -11.60 4.50 -9.21
CA HIS A 240 -11.73 5.92 -8.88
C HIS A 240 -10.85 6.34 -7.69
N GLU A 241 -10.56 5.41 -6.77
CA GLU A 241 -9.68 5.62 -5.61
C GLU A 241 -8.20 5.40 -5.93
N LEU A 242 -7.85 4.94 -7.14
CA LEU A 242 -6.46 4.57 -7.43
C LEU A 242 -5.54 5.80 -7.42
N VAL A 243 -5.96 6.89 -8.07
CA VAL A 243 -5.16 8.12 -8.18
C VAL A 243 -4.87 8.70 -6.80
N SER A 244 -5.91 8.86 -5.96
CA SER A 244 -5.75 9.40 -4.61
C SER A 244 -4.82 8.51 -3.76
N ARG A 245 -4.94 7.18 -3.89
CA ARG A 245 -4.09 6.24 -3.15
C ARG A 245 -2.62 6.33 -3.57
N VAL A 246 -2.37 6.38 -4.88
CA VAL A 246 -1.01 6.47 -5.43
C VAL A 246 -0.37 7.80 -5.05
N THR A 247 -1.14 8.91 -5.13
CA THR A 247 -0.69 10.22 -4.61
C THR A 247 -0.33 10.12 -3.14
N GLY A 248 -1.19 9.49 -2.32
CA GLY A 248 -0.92 9.32 -0.88
C GLY A 248 0.36 8.54 -0.57
N VAL A 249 0.68 7.49 -1.34
CA VAL A 249 1.96 6.76 -1.20
C VAL A 249 3.14 7.59 -1.70
N ALA A 250 2.95 8.40 -2.73
CA ALA A 250 3.96 9.32 -3.25
C ALA A 250 4.13 10.59 -2.40
N THR A 251 3.26 10.83 -1.40
CA THR A 251 3.35 11.99 -0.50
C THR A 251 4.45 11.77 0.53
N GLY A 252 5.40 12.70 0.58
CA GLY A 252 6.32 12.84 1.70
C GLY A 252 5.69 13.67 2.82
N GLU A 253 5.92 13.28 4.07
CA GLU A 253 5.42 13.98 5.25
C GLU A 253 6.52 14.12 6.31
N LEU A 254 6.62 15.32 6.90
CA LEU A 254 7.41 15.61 8.07
C LEU A 254 6.52 16.15 9.19
N THR A 255 6.55 15.46 10.33
CA THR A 255 5.99 15.93 11.60
C THR A 255 7.09 16.09 12.64
N PRO A 256 6.98 17.02 13.61
CA PRO A 256 7.93 17.11 14.71
C PRO A 256 8.12 15.76 15.43
N GLY A 257 7.02 15.02 15.62
CA GLY A 257 7.06 13.69 16.23
C GLY A 257 7.87 12.65 15.45
N GLN A 258 7.82 12.66 14.10
CA GLN A 258 8.66 11.79 13.26
C GLN A 258 10.13 12.18 13.35
N VAL A 259 10.43 13.49 13.28
CA VAL A 259 11.80 14.01 13.35
C VAL A 259 12.43 13.72 14.71
N ASN A 260 11.73 14.02 15.80
CA ASN A 260 12.20 13.74 17.18
C ASN A 260 12.34 12.23 17.45
N ARG A 261 11.57 11.38 16.77
CA ARG A 261 11.79 9.93 16.83
C ARG A 261 13.06 9.52 16.10
N ALA A 262 13.34 10.11 14.93
CA ALA A 262 14.58 9.85 14.18
C ALA A 262 15.81 10.27 15.00
N VAL A 263 15.76 11.43 15.68
CA VAL A 263 16.85 11.89 16.56
C VAL A 263 17.12 10.88 17.67
N ARG A 264 16.08 10.50 18.44
CA ARG A 264 16.22 9.56 19.56
C ARG A 264 16.80 8.21 19.14
N ARG A 265 16.29 7.64 18.04
CA ARG A 265 16.78 6.36 17.49
C ARG A 265 18.25 6.45 17.03
N ALA A 266 18.66 7.60 16.49
CA ALA A 266 20.01 7.80 15.98
C ALA A 266 21.04 8.11 17.08
N ALA A 267 20.64 8.81 18.14
CA ALA A 267 21.56 9.37 19.15
C ALA A 267 22.50 8.33 19.78
N LYS A 268 22.01 7.10 20.03
CA LYS A 268 22.81 6.01 20.61
C LYS A 268 23.77 5.34 19.61
N LEU A 269 23.66 5.64 18.31
CA LEU A 269 24.38 4.96 17.22
C LEU A 269 25.43 5.82 16.54
N VAL A 270 25.51 7.11 16.89
CA VAL A 270 26.42 8.08 16.28
C VAL A 270 27.20 8.83 17.36
N ASN A 271 28.23 9.57 16.96
CA ASN A 271 28.96 10.44 17.88
C ASN A 271 28.10 11.63 18.33
N GLU A 272 28.44 12.18 19.50
CA GLU A 272 27.76 13.31 20.14
C GLU A 272 27.53 14.48 19.17
N LYS A 273 28.57 14.87 18.42
CA LYS A 273 28.48 15.95 17.43
C LYS A 273 27.40 15.72 16.37
N ALA A 274 27.27 14.51 15.83
CA ALA A 274 26.26 14.20 14.82
C ALA A 274 24.84 14.15 15.43
N ALA A 275 24.72 13.63 16.66
CA ALA A 275 23.47 13.62 17.40
C ALA A 275 22.99 15.06 17.70
N ASP A 276 23.88 15.92 18.20
CA ASP A 276 23.58 17.32 18.52
C ASP A 276 23.17 18.15 17.29
N GLN A 277 23.81 17.91 16.15
CA GLN A 277 23.46 18.55 14.89
C GLN A 277 22.03 18.19 14.45
N LEU A 278 21.66 16.91 14.54
CA LEU A 278 20.31 16.46 14.19
C LEU A 278 19.27 16.97 15.19
N GLN A 279 19.58 16.96 16.48
CA GLN A 279 18.73 17.53 17.54
C GLN A 279 18.47 19.03 17.32
N THR A 280 19.52 19.81 17.05
CA THR A 280 19.40 21.26 16.78
C THR A 280 18.52 21.54 15.55
N ALA A 281 18.69 20.76 14.48
CA ALA A 281 17.87 20.89 13.28
C ALA A 281 16.40 20.50 13.54
N ALA A 282 16.17 19.46 14.35
CA ALA A 282 14.84 19.03 14.76
C ALA A 282 14.09 20.12 15.54
N GLU A 283 14.74 20.74 16.52
CA GLU A 283 14.16 21.84 17.31
C GLU A 283 13.87 23.07 16.44
N GLY A 284 14.72 23.36 15.45
CA GLY A 284 14.50 24.41 14.46
C GLY A 284 13.22 24.18 13.67
N PHE A 285 13.03 22.97 13.16
CA PHE A 285 11.82 22.58 12.45
C PHE A 285 10.57 22.59 13.34
N GLU A 286 10.67 22.08 14.57
CA GLU A 286 9.56 22.03 15.53
C GLU A 286 9.00 23.43 15.84
N ARG A 287 9.87 24.42 16.08
CA ARG A 287 9.45 25.82 16.30
C ARG A 287 8.68 26.40 15.10
N LEU A 288 9.06 26.05 13.87
CA LEU A 288 8.31 26.49 12.69
C LEU A 288 6.94 25.81 12.59
N MET A 289 6.85 24.54 12.96
CA MET A 289 5.58 23.80 12.94
C MET A 289 4.58 24.32 13.98
N GLU A 290 5.03 24.88 15.10
CA GLU A 290 4.14 25.53 16.09
C GLU A 290 3.36 26.71 15.48
N LEU A 291 4.02 27.46 14.60
CA LEU A 291 3.49 28.65 13.92
C LEU A 291 2.79 28.34 12.60
N ALA A 292 2.90 27.10 12.10
CA ALA A 292 2.35 26.71 10.81
C ALA A 292 0.81 26.75 10.79
N LEU A 293 0.28 27.44 9.78
CA LEU A 293 -1.14 27.50 9.48
C LEU A 293 -1.46 26.61 8.27
N PRO A 294 -2.58 25.86 8.29
CA PRO A 294 -2.96 25.01 7.18
C PRO A 294 -3.07 25.78 5.86
N GLY A 295 -2.50 25.23 4.80
CA GLY A 295 -2.55 25.86 3.49
C GLY A 295 -1.42 25.42 2.57
N ARG A 296 -1.66 25.57 1.26
CA ARG A 296 -0.65 25.36 0.23
C ARG A 296 0.39 26.48 0.28
N LEU A 297 1.65 26.11 0.12
CA LEU A 297 2.76 27.05 -0.06
C LEU A 297 2.94 27.31 -1.56
N GLU A 298 2.81 28.57 -1.97
CA GLU A 298 3.14 29.01 -3.34
C GLU A 298 4.66 29.04 -3.53
N GLU A 299 5.36 29.53 -2.51
CA GLU A 299 6.82 29.54 -2.41
C GLU A 299 7.21 29.03 -1.02
N ILE A 300 8.38 28.41 -0.91
CA ILE A 300 8.93 27.96 0.37
C ILE A 300 9.47 29.17 1.13
N PRO A 301 8.95 29.49 2.34
CA PRO A 301 9.49 30.57 3.16
C PRO A 301 10.98 30.36 3.45
N GLU A 302 11.78 31.43 3.47
CA GLU A 302 13.23 31.34 3.62
C GLU A 302 13.65 30.60 4.90
N ASP A 303 13.00 30.89 6.02
CA ASP A 303 13.20 30.23 7.31
C ASP A 303 12.91 28.73 7.27
N LEU A 304 11.82 28.33 6.61
CA LEU A 304 11.51 26.93 6.35
C LEU A 304 12.59 26.27 5.48
N GLY A 305 13.02 26.96 4.41
CA GLY A 305 14.10 26.49 3.53
C GLY A 305 15.38 26.21 4.31
N TYR A 306 15.82 27.12 5.17
CA TYR A 306 17.00 26.93 6.01
C TYR A 306 16.84 25.77 6.99
N ALA A 307 15.67 25.63 7.64
CA ALA A 307 15.41 24.53 8.57
C ALA A 307 15.43 23.16 7.87
N LEU A 308 14.85 23.06 6.67
CA LEU A 308 14.86 21.82 5.88
C LEU A 308 16.25 21.46 5.37
N MET A 309 17.04 22.45 4.94
CA MET A 309 18.44 22.23 4.57
C MET A 309 19.27 21.73 5.76
N ALA A 310 19.08 22.32 6.95
CA ALA A 310 19.73 21.87 8.17
C ALA A 310 19.33 20.42 8.54
N LEU A 311 18.04 20.10 8.45
CA LEU A 311 17.54 18.74 8.67
C LEU A 311 18.14 17.74 7.68
N ARG A 312 18.11 18.05 6.38
CA ARG A 312 18.69 17.21 5.33
C ARG A 312 20.17 16.94 5.59
N ASP A 313 20.96 17.99 5.84
CA ASP A 313 22.41 17.86 5.99
C ASP A 313 22.79 17.13 7.29
N ALA A 314 22.05 17.34 8.38
CA ALA A 314 22.23 16.59 9.63
C ALA A 314 21.85 15.10 9.46
N CYS A 315 20.72 14.82 8.80
CA CYS A 315 20.31 13.44 8.51
C CYS A 315 21.33 12.72 7.63
N ARG A 316 21.87 13.37 6.59
CA ARG A 316 22.93 12.80 5.74
C ARG A 316 24.19 12.43 6.54
N THR A 317 24.56 13.27 7.50
CA THR A 317 25.69 13.03 8.42
C THR A 317 25.43 11.79 9.28
N VAL A 318 24.22 11.69 9.85
CA VAL A 318 23.80 10.55 10.67
C VAL A 318 23.72 9.25 9.85
N ILE A 319 23.13 9.28 8.66
CA ILE A 319 23.06 8.13 7.72
C ILE A 319 24.48 7.61 7.44
N SER A 320 25.41 8.51 7.14
CA SER A 320 26.81 8.17 6.86
C SER A 320 27.50 7.55 8.08
N ALA A 321 27.28 8.12 9.27
CA ALA A 321 27.85 7.61 10.53
C ALA A 321 27.30 6.22 10.90
N ILE A 322 25.98 6.02 10.79
CA ILE A 322 25.32 4.73 11.04
C ILE A 322 25.83 3.66 10.08
N GLY A 323 26.07 4.03 8.81
CA GLY A 323 26.57 3.11 7.77
C GLY A 323 28.04 2.74 7.91
N ALA A 324 28.88 3.62 8.48
CA ALA A 324 30.32 3.38 8.66
C ALA A 324 30.63 2.38 9.80
N THR A 325 29.81 2.36 10.84
CA THR A 325 29.97 1.46 11.99
C THR A 325 29.38 0.08 11.68
N ARG A 326 30.05 -0.73 10.86
CA ARG A 326 29.70 -2.15 10.63
C ARG A 326 30.56 -3.04 11.51
N ASP A 327 30.19 -3.22 12.77
CA ASP A 327 30.69 -4.37 13.53
C ASP A 327 29.78 -5.57 13.26
N LYS A 328 30.31 -6.61 12.62
CA LYS A 328 29.51 -7.74 12.11
C LYS A 328 29.19 -8.79 13.17
N SER A 329 29.54 -8.55 14.43
CA SER A 329 29.52 -9.55 15.49
C SER A 329 28.25 -9.58 16.36
N VAL A 330 27.31 -8.63 16.20
CA VAL A 330 26.12 -8.55 17.09
C VAL A 330 24.84 -8.44 16.26
N GLN A 331 24.04 -9.51 16.23
CA GLN A 331 22.78 -9.55 15.46
C GLN A 331 21.70 -8.61 16.00
N ASP A 332 21.66 -8.35 17.31
CA ASP A 332 20.66 -7.47 17.93
C ASP A 332 20.91 -5.97 17.62
N GLU A 333 22.16 -5.58 17.32
CA GLU A 333 22.47 -4.22 16.87
C GLU A 333 21.90 -3.91 15.48
N ASP A 334 21.76 -4.92 14.61
CA ASP A 334 21.31 -4.72 13.23
C ASP A 334 19.86 -4.24 13.15
N ALA A 335 19.00 -4.64 14.09
CA ALA A 335 17.59 -4.24 14.14
C ALA A 335 17.41 -2.78 14.52
N VAL A 336 18.05 -2.38 15.62
CA VAL A 336 18.05 -1.00 16.11
C VAL A 336 18.67 -0.09 15.05
N ARG A 337 19.80 -0.50 14.48
CA ARG A 337 20.49 0.24 13.42
C ARG A 337 19.62 0.43 12.18
N LYS A 338 18.95 -0.62 11.71
CA LYS A 338 18.07 -0.56 10.54
C LYS A 338 16.86 0.34 10.77
N GLN A 339 16.24 0.27 11.94
CA GLN A 339 15.11 1.14 12.29
C GLN A 339 15.51 2.60 12.41
N ALA A 340 16.66 2.89 13.03
CA ALA A 340 17.21 4.23 13.10
C ALA A 340 17.49 4.77 11.70
N LEU A 341 18.20 4.00 10.87
CA LEU A 341 18.51 4.36 9.50
C LEU A 341 17.25 4.65 8.69
N ALA A 342 16.26 3.75 8.69
CA ALA A 342 14.99 3.95 8.00
C ALA A 342 14.24 5.22 8.44
N SER A 343 14.32 5.57 9.73
CA SER A 343 13.65 6.76 10.27
C SER A 343 14.35 8.04 9.80
N VAL A 344 15.68 8.04 9.82
CA VAL A 344 16.51 9.19 9.41
C VAL A 344 16.48 9.35 7.88
N GLU A 345 16.52 8.26 7.10
CA GLU A 345 16.37 8.28 5.64
C GLU A 345 15.02 8.88 5.23
N ASN A 346 13.92 8.50 5.89
CA ASN A 346 12.62 9.11 5.58
C ASN A 346 12.62 10.64 5.83
N VAL A 347 13.21 11.11 6.93
CA VAL A 347 13.31 12.55 7.19
C VAL A 347 14.20 13.24 6.16
N HIS A 348 15.34 12.63 5.84
CA HIS A 348 16.27 13.10 4.81
C HIS A 348 15.59 13.26 3.46
N ASP A 349 14.94 12.21 2.96
CA ASP A 349 14.39 12.16 1.60
C ASP A 349 13.28 13.20 1.41
N VAL A 350 12.42 13.39 2.42
CA VAL A 350 11.35 14.40 2.35
C VAL A 350 11.93 15.81 2.43
N ALA A 351 12.88 16.06 3.33
CA ALA A 351 13.55 17.37 3.42
C ALA A 351 14.30 17.69 2.12
N GLU A 352 15.04 16.73 1.57
CA GLU A 352 15.75 16.86 0.31
C GLU A 352 14.80 17.19 -0.84
N ARG A 353 13.70 16.43 -1.00
CA ARG A 353 12.70 16.66 -2.05
C ARG A 353 12.12 18.07 -2.01
N ILE A 354 11.75 18.56 -0.83
CA ILE A 354 11.21 19.92 -0.67
C ILE A 354 12.28 20.96 -1.01
N THR A 355 13.52 20.78 -0.51
CA THR A 355 14.62 21.74 -0.78
C THR A 355 15.08 21.78 -2.23
N ASN A 356 14.98 20.66 -2.96
CA ASN A 356 15.34 20.61 -4.38
C ASN A 356 14.36 21.39 -5.27
N GLY A 357 13.11 21.57 -4.81
CA GLY A 357 12.11 22.39 -5.50
C GLY A 357 11.71 21.86 -6.87
N SER A 358 10.64 21.06 -6.95
CA SER A 358 10.07 20.64 -8.22
C SER A 358 8.82 21.45 -8.56
N GLU A 359 8.74 21.97 -9.79
CA GLU A 359 7.52 22.58 -10.32
C GLU A 359 6.34 21.59 -10.39
N TRP A 360 6.64 20.29 -10.33
CA TRP A 360 5.67 19.21 -10.35
C TRP A 360 5.20 18.78 -8.97
N ASP A 361 5.75 19.36 -7.90
CA ASP A 361 5.35 19.08 -6.53
C ASP A 361 4.49 20.21 -5.94
N VAL A 362 3.59 19.82 -5.04
CA VAL A 362 2.84 20.74 -4.20
C VAL A 362 3.30 20.54 -2.77
N VAL A 363 3.64 21.63 -2.10
CA VAL A 363 4.01 21.64 -0.69
C VAL A 363 2.92 22.35 0.10
N TRP A 364 2.50 21.80 1.24
CA TRP A 364 1.47 22.41 2.09
C TRP A 364 1.68 22.07 3.56
N TYR A 365 1.14 22.93 4.41
CA TYR A 365 0.95 22.64 5.82
C TYR A 365 -0.42 22.01 6.04
N GLU A 366 -0.45 20.98 6.89
CA GLU A 366 -1.68 20.36 7.38
C GLU A 366 -1.62 20.27 8.90
N ARG A 367 -2.73 20.56 9.57
CA ARG A 367 -2.79 20.57 11.05
C ARG A 367 -3.85 19.59 11.52
N HIS A 368 -3.45 18.74 12.46
CA HIS A 368 -4.31 17.76 13.09
C HIS A 368 -4.47 18.12 14.57
N ASP A 369 -5.71 18.14 15.08
CA ASP A 369 -6.03 18.57 16.45
C ASP A 369 -5.19 17.84 17.52
N ARG A 370 -4.90 16.56 17.29
CA ARG A 370 -4.12 15.71 18.20
C ARG A 370 -2.61 15.71 17.97
N PHE A 371 -2.14 15.94 16.75
CA PHE A 371 -0.75 15.66 16.36
C PHE A 371 0.04 16.92 15.96
N GLY A 372 -0.60 18.08 15.98
CA GLY A 372 0.04 19.34 15.60
C GLY A 372 0.10 19.52 14.09
N ALA A 373 0.99 20.39 13.65
CA ALA A 373 1.22 20.66 12.23
C ALA A 373 2.17 19.63 11.61
N SER A 374 2.00 19.43 10.31
CA SER A 374 2.82 18.61 9.44
C SER A 374 3.13 19.38 8.17
N LEU A 375 4.32 19.16 7.63
CA LEU A 375 4.71 19.64 6.30
C LEU A 375 4.63 18.47 5.33
N ARG A 376 3.91 18.66 4.22
CA ARG A 376 3.69 17.61 3.23
C ARG A 376 4.11 18.06 1.84
N VAL A 377 4.58 17.10 1.05
CA VAL A 377 4.96 17.28 -0.36
C VAL A 377 4.44 16.13 -1.19
N ALA A 378 3.75 16.43 -2.29
CA ALA A 378 3.20 15.40 -3.18
C ALA A 378 3.24 15.87 -4.65
N PRO A 379 3.30 14.94 -5.62
CA PRO A 379 3.29 15.33 -7.01
C PRO A 379 1.90 15.87 -7.41
N MET A 380 1.86 16.92 -8.24
CA MET A 380 0.64 17.47 -8.84
C MET A 380 -0.16 16.43 -9.63
N SER A 381 0.54 15.45 -10.20
CA SER A 381 -0.06 14.35 -10.94
C SER A 381 0.77 13.08 -10.81
N VAL A 382 0.09 11.95 -10.66
CA VAL A 382 0.69 10.60 -10.71
C VAL A 382 0.48 9.91 -12.05
N SER A 383 -0.10 10.60 -13.04
CA SER A 383 -0.43 10.03 -14.35
C SER A 383 0.79 9.48 -15.10
N GLY A 384 1.92 10.21 -15.08
CA GLY A 384 3.18 9.76 -15.70
C GLY A 384 3.74 8.50 -15.04
N LEU A 385 3.73 8.49 -13.70
CA LEU A 385 4.15 7.35 -12.89
C LEU A 385 3.30 6.11 -13.16
N LEU A 386 1.97 6.26 -13.19
CA LEU A 386 1.05 5.17 -13.52
C LEU A 386 1.27 4.65 -14.93
N ARG A 387 1.42 5.54 -15.93
CA ARG A 387 1.71 5.16 -17.31
C ARG A 387 2.96 4.28 -17.40
N GLU A 388 4.05 4.70 -16.76
CA GLU A 388 5.32 3.99 -16.83
C GLU A 388 5.33 2.70 -16.02
N LYS A 389 4.79 2.71 -14.80
CA LYS A 389 4.95 1.58 -13.86
C LYS A 389 3.81 0.58 -13.89
N LEU A 390 2.60 1.03 -14.21
CA LEU A 390 1.40 0.18 -14.18
C LEU A 390 0.99 -0.32 -15.56
N PHE A 391 1.12 0.52 -16.59
CA PHE A 391 0.55 0.26 -17.92
C PHE A 391 1.58 -0.19 -18.97
N ALA A 392 2.89 -0.12 -18.70
CA ALA A 392 3.90 -0.41 -19.71
C ALA A 392 3.98 -1.89 -20.13
N ASP A 393 3.98 -2.80 -19.15
CA ASP A 393 4.37 -4.21 -19.36
C ASP A 393 3.26 -5.22 -19.00
N ARG A 394 1.99 -4.77 -18.89
CA ARG A 394 0.87 -5.65 -18.48
C ARG A 394 -0.48 -5.15 -19.00
N SER A 395 -1.43 -6.07 -19.16
CA SER A 395 -2.85 -5.75 -19.35
C SER A 395 -3.44 -5.23 -18.04
N VAL A 396 -4.23 -4.16 -18.12
CA VAL A 396 -4.82 -3.51 -16.94
C VAL A 396 -6.30 -3.28 -17.15
N VAL A 397 -7.12 -3.94 -16.34
CA VAL A 397 -8.56 -3.77 -16.27
C VAL A 397 -8.87 -2.88 -15.07
N LEU A 398 -9.49 -1.73 -15.30
CA LEU A 398 -9.94 -0.83 -14.25
C LEU A 398 -11.45 -0.79 -14.22
N THR A 399 -12.03 -1.04 -13.05
CA THR A 399 -13.48 -1.06 -12.88
C THR A 399 -13.95 -0.29 -11.66
N SER A 400 -15.06 0.42 -11.80
CA SER A 400 -15.76 1.07 -10.69
C SER A 400 -17.18 1.46 -11.07
N ALA A 401 -18.01 1.76 -10.07
CA ALA A 401 -19.35 2.30 -10.26
C ALA A 401 -19.37 3.70 -10.91
N THR A 402 -18.31 4.50 -10.71
CA THR A 402 -18.28 5.92 -11.09
C THR A 402 -16.96 6.30 -11.75
N LEU A 403 -16.81 6.01 -13.05
CA LEU A 403 -15.62 6.40 -13.83
C LEU A 403 -15.89 7.54 -14.80
N LYS A 404 -17.13 7.67 -15.31
CA LYS A 404 -17.52 8.66 -16.33
C LYS A 404 -18.00 9.97 -15.72
N LEU A 405 -17.14 10.66 -14.97
CA LEU A 405 -17.42 12.02 -14.50
C LEU A 405 -17.46 12.96 -15.70
N GLY A 406 -18.65 13.35 -16.16
CA GLY A 406 -18.85 14.15 -17.37
C GLY A 406 -19.29 13.36 -18.62
N GLY A 407 -19.62 12.06 -18.47
CA GLY A 407 -20.27 11.26 -19.52
C GLY A 407 -19.33 10.40 -20.38
N ASP A 408 -18.02 10.63 -20.31
CA ASP A 408 -17.00 9.84 -21.02
C ASP A 408 -15.85 9.39 -20.09
N PHE A 409 -14.89 8.63 -20.62
CA PHE A 409 -13.74 8.13 -19.88
C PHE A 409 -12.49 9.02 -20.02
N ASN A 410 -12.56 10.16 -20.71
CA ASN A 410 -11.37 10.95 -21.04
C ASN A 410 -10.72 11.55 -19.79
N GLY A 411 -11.52 12.08 -18.87
CA GLY A 411 -11.01 12.66 -17.62
C GLY A 411 -10.29 11.64 -16.75
N VAL A 412 -10.90 10.47 -16.51
CA VAL A 412 -10.28 9.41 -15.71
C VAL A 412 -9.10 8.75 -16.44
N GLY A 413 -9.19 8.59 -17.77
CA GLY A 413 -8.07 8.12 -18.57
C GLY A 413 -6.86 9.03 -18.42
N ALA A 414 -7.04 10.35 -18.56
CA ALA A 414 -5.97 11.32 -18.41
C ALA A 414 -5.33 11.30 -17.00
N SER A 415 -6.13 11.23 -15.93
CA SER A 415 -5.60 11.19 -14.56
C SER A 415 -4.82 9.90 -14.25
N LEU A 416 -5.19 8.79 -14.90
CA LEU A 416 -4.48 7.51 -14.84
C LEU A 416 -3.25 7.45 -15.76
N GLY A 417 -3.06 8.43 -16.65
CA GLY A 417 -1.99 8.42 -17.64
C GLY A 417 -2.31 7.66 -18.93
N LEU A 418 -3.55 7.26 -19.15
CA LEU A 418 -3.99 6.67 -20.41
C LEU A 418 -4.28 7.78 -21.42
N SER A 419 -3.66 7.70 -22.59
CA SER A 419 -4.03 8.55 -23.73
C SER A 419 -5.32 8.00 -24.35
N PRO A 420 -6.25 8.86 -24.80
CA PRO A 420 -7.37 8.40 -25.62
C PRO A 420 -6.80 7.66 -26.82
N LYS A 421 -7.17 6.38 -27.03
CA LYS A 421 -6.95 5.74 -28.33
C LYS A 421 -7.64 6.63 -29.36
N ALA A 422 -6.91 7.05 -30.39
CA ALA A 422 -7.54 7.59 -31.59
C ALA A 422 -8.66 6.63 -31.98
N PRO A 423 -9.89 7.11 -32.27
CA PRO A 423 -11.00 6.24 -32.57
C PRO A 423 -10.57 5.29 -33.68
N ARG A 424 -10.68 3.97 -33.45
CA ARG A 424 -10.59 2.99 -34.53
C ARG A 424 -11.65 3.42 -35.53
N ALA A 425 -11.23 3.92 -36.68
CA ALA A 425 -12.12 4.23 -37.78
C ALA A 425 -12.77 2.92 -38.24
N THR A 426 -13.90 2.57 -37.63
CA THR A 426 -14.83 1.61 -38.20
C THR A 426 -15.50 2.31 -39.36
N THR A 427 -14.83 2.33 -40.51
CA THR A 427 -15.51 2.55 -41.78
C THR A 427 -16.39 1.34 -42.04
N SER A 428 -17.58 1.32 -41.44
CA SER A 428 -18.71 0.57 -41.98
C SER A 428 -19.38 1.46 -43.02
N PRO A 429 -19.42 1.05 -44.30
CA PRO A 429 -20.14 1.80 -45.32
C PRO A 429 -21.64 1.63 -45.09
N GLY A 430 -22.29 2.72 -44.68
CA GLY A 430 -23.75 2.85 -44.73
C GLY A 430 -24.47 2.57 -43.41
N GLY A 431 -25.01 3.62 -42.79
CA GLY A 431 -25.99 3.49 -41.72
C GLY A 431 -26.15 4.80 -40.95
N ARG A 432 -27.24 5.52 -41.22
CA ARG A 432 -27.56 6.84 -40.63
C ARG A 432 -27.59 6.79 -39.11
N ALA A 433 -26.88 7.70 -38.47
CA ALA A 433 -26.93 7.95 -37.03
C ALA A 433 -28.23 8.67 -36.64
N SER A 434 -28.78 8.28 -35.49
CA SER A 434 -29.74 9.09 -34.71
C SER A 434 -29.20 9.10 -33.28
N THR A 435 -28.79 10.31 -32.86
CA THR A 435 -28.43 10.86 -31.54
C THR A 435 -28.27 9.93 -30.35
#